data_AF-K1T6B3-F1
#
_entry.id   AF-K1T6B3-F1
#
_cell.length_a   1.000
_cell.length_b   1.000
_cell.length_c   1.000
_cell.angle_alpha   90.00
_cell.angle_beta   90.00
_cell.angle_gamma   90.00
#
_symmetry.space_group_name_H-M   'P 1'
#
loop_
_entity.id
_entity.type
_entity.pdbx_description
1 polymer ?
#
loop_
_entity_poly.entity_id
_entity_poly.type
_entity_poly.pdbx_seq_one_letter_code
_entity_poly.pdbx_strand_id
1 'polypeptide(L)'
;MINNAPISLEVEILAENNKIYKYGFEVLNNAIISEWLYEKRVNKFYEIFDRTNNNIEVKDNKNKLLGLANVDEKTLFLNVFAKIDKNNEDFNNVYNWFIDANYLDLGDPNFENALNNRISLKIIEDKKYKEELLKFIKTFDATIDSINISPNSLEELKNTNGVVKVELV
;
A
#
# COMPACT_ATOMS: atom_id res chain seq x y z
N MET A 1 -10.20 8.00 -17.53
CA MET A 1 -9.79 9.41 -17.32
C MET A 1 -8.28 9.46 -17.42
N ILE A 2 -7.71 10.28 -18.31
CA ILE A 2 -6.26 10.49 -18.34
C ILE A 2 -5.97 11.53 -17.26
N ASN A 3 -5.26 11.11 -16.21
CA ASN A 3 -4.88 11.99 -15.12
C ASN A 3 -3.70 12.84 -15.60
N ASN A 4 -3.88 14.16 -15.71
CA ASN A 4 -2.84 15.08 -16.20
C ASN A 4 -1.90 15.55 -15.08
N ALA A 5 -2.20 15.21 -13.83
CA ALA A 5 -1.36 15.48 -12.68
C ALA A 5 -0.58 14.21 -12.29
N PRO A 6 0.68 14.34 -11.83
CA PRO A 6 1.42 13.21 -11.29
C PRO A 6 0.71 12.57 -10.10
N ILE A 7 0.87 11.26 -9.94
CA ILE A 7 0.43 10.52 -8.77
C ILE A 7 1.68 10.12 -8.00
N SER A 8 1.68 10.35 -6.68
CA SER A 8 2.81 10.08 -5.80
C SER A 8 2.48 8.98 -4.79
N LEU A 9 3.48 8.15 -4.48
CA LEU A 9 3.47 7.28 -3.29
C LEU A 9 4.70 7.60 -2.45
N GLU A 10 4.53 7.70 -1.14
CA GLU A 10 5.62 7.83 -0.18
C GLU A 10 5.34 6.99 1.05
N VAL A 11 6.37 6.29 1.54
CA VAL A 11 6.30 5.44 2.73
C VAL A 11 7.50 5.71 3.65
N GLU A 12 7.23 5.77 4.95
CA GLU A 12 8.26 5.65 6.01
C GLU A 12 8.18 4.25 6.60
N ILE A 13 9.28 3.50 6.53
CA ILE A 13 9.31 2.08 6.91
C ILE A 13 10.42 1.81 7.92
N LEU A 14 10.12 0.99 8.93
CA LEU A 14 11.13 0.35 9.76
C LEU A 14 11.48 -0.99 9.10
N ALA A 15 12.67 -1.09 8.52
CA ALA A 15 13.09 -2.30 7.82
C ALA A 15 13.74 -3.33 8.76
N GLU A 16 13.97 -4.55 8.25
CA GLU A 16 14.52 -5.67 9.03
C GLU A 16 15.90 -5.39 9.61
N ASN A 17 16.71 -4.57 8.94
CA ASN A 17 18.00 -4.13 9.45
C ASN A 17 17.92 -3.06 10.57
N ASN A 18 16.73 -2.84 11.15
CA ASN A 18 16.45 -1.85 12.21
C ASN A 18 16.73 -0.39 11.83
N LYS A 19 16.87 -0.10 10.54
CA LYS A 19 16.93 1.27 10.04
C LYS A 19 15.55 1.73 9.60
N ILE A 20 15.32 3.03 9.70
CA ILE A 20 14.11 3.66 9.18
C ILE A 20 14.45 4.30 7.84
N TYR A 21 13.67 3.97 6.81
CA TYR A 21 13.82 4.57 5.50
C TYR A 21 12.58 5.37 5.13
N LYS A 22 12.79 6.37 4.29
CA LYS A 22 11.75 7.12 3.61
C LYS A 22 11.97 6.95 2.12
N TYR A 23 11.03 6.29 1.45
CA TYR A 23 11.08 6.00 0.02
C TYR A 23 9.82 6.49 -0.66
N GLY A 24 9.96 7.06 -1.84
CA GLY A 24 8.83 7.51 -2.62
C GLY A 24 9.16 7.73 -4.09
N PHE A 25 8.11 7.87 -4.89
CA PHE A 25 8.21 8.15 -6.31
C PHE A 25 6.95 8.83 -6.84
N GLU A 26 7.08 9.50 -7.97
CA GLU A 26 5.98 10.11 -8.71
C GLU A 26 5.90 9.54 -10.12
N VAL A 27 4.68 9.28 -10.56
CA VAL A 27 4.38 8.74 -11.89
C VAL A 27 3.45 9.69 -12.63
N LEU A 28 3.79 10.01 -13.87
CA LEU A 28 2.94 10.74 -14.81
C LEU A 28 2.95 10.02 -16.15
N ASN A 29 1.77 9.71 -16.71
CA ASN A 29 1.64 9.05 -18.02
C ASN A 29 2.51 7.79 -18.17
N ASN A 30 2.54 6.94 -17.13
CA ASN A 30 3.34 5.72 -17.06
C ASN A 30 4.87 5.93 -17.04
N ALA A 31 5.34 7.16 -16.82
CA ALA A 31 6.76 7.47 -16.62
C ALA A 31 7.02 7.93 -15.17
N ILE A 32 8.12 7.46 -14.59
CA ILE A 32 8.69 7.89 -13.33
C ILE A 32 9.35 9.26 -13.56
N ILE A 33 8.77 10.30 -12.97
CA ILE A 33 9.30 11.67 -13.09
C ILE A 33 10.21 12.03 -11.90
N SER A 34 10.01 11.38 -10.75
CA SER A 34 10.89 11.48 -9.60
C SER A 34 10.85 10.22 -8.75
N GLU A 35 11.95 9.92 -8.06
CA GLU A 35 12.07 8.78 -7.15
C GLU A 35 13.18 9.09 -6.13
N TRP A 36 12.97 8.76 -4.86
CA TRP A 36 13.90 9.12 -3.80
C TRP A 36 14.00 8.05 -2.72
N LEU A 37 15.17 7.97 -2.11
CA LEU A 37 15.41 7.12 -0.95
C LEU A 37 16.28 7.84 0.08
N TYR A 38 15.77 7.91 1.31
CA TYR A 38 16.46 8.49 2.45
C TYR A 38 16.53 7.49 3.61
N GLU A 39 17.64 7.51 4.35
CA GLU A 39 17.76 6.88 5.66
C GLU A 39 17.49 7.91 6.77
N LYS A 40 16.57 7.62 7.67
CA LYS A 40 16.33 8.42 8.86
C LYS A 40 17.33 8.02 9.94
N ARG A 41 18.23 8.94 10.30
CA ARG A 41 19.15 8.79 11.44
C ARG A 41 18.82 9.82 12.49
N VAL A 42 18.44 9.33 13.69
CA VAL A 42 17.94 10.17 14.78
C VAL A 42 16.72 10.97 14.29
N ASN A 43 16.86 12.28 14.08
CA ASN A 43 15.78 13.18 13.67
C ASN A 43 16.05 13.83 12.30
N LYS A 44 16.94 13.26 11.47
CA LYS A 44 17.29 13.79 10.15
C LYS A 44 17.27 12.70 9.09
N PHE A 45 16.87 13.07 7.88
CA PHE A 45 16.93 12.21 6.70
C PHE A 45 18.25 12.45 5.97
N TYR A 46 18.95 11.36 5.69
CA TYR A 46 20.18 11.32 4.92
C TYR A 46 19.85 10.65 3.59
N GLU A 47 20.02 11.42 2.53
CA GLU A 47 19.80 10.98 1.15
C GLU A 47 20.76 9.87 0.76
N ILE A 48 20.19 8.79 0.24
CA ILE A 48 20.89 7.67 -0.39
C ILE A 48 20.95 7.93 -1.89
N PHE A 49 19.81 8.19 -2.51
CA PHE A 49 19.71 8.66 -3.89
C PHE A 49 18.47 9.55 -4.08
N ASP A 50 18.56 10.40 -5.10
CA ASP A 50 17.45 11.13 -5.69
C ASP A 50 17.47 10.92 -7.20
N ARG A 51 16.30 10.81 -7.81
CA ARG A 51 16.14 10.66 -9.26
C ARG A 51 15.15 11.69 -9.75
N THR A 52 15.52 12.38 -10.83
CA THR A 52 14.65 13.29 -11.58
C THR A 52 14.64 12.87 -13.05
N ASN A 53 13.49 12.43 -13.54
CA ASN A 53 13.33 11.74 -14.83
C ASN A 53 14.33 10.56 -14.92
N ASN A 54 15.24 10.54 -15.89
CA ASN A 54 16.24 9.47 -16.03
C ASN A 54 17.59 9.82 -15.39
N ASN A 55 17.70 10.96 -14.73
CA ASN A 55 18.93 11.37 -14.06
C ASN A 55 18.88 10.91 -12.61
N ILE A 56 19.89 10.13 -12.21
CA ILE A 56 20.01 9.58 -10.86
C ILE A 56 21.22 10.23 -10.19
N GLU A 57 20.97 10.87 -9.06
CA GLU A 57 21.96 11.47 -8.19
C GLU A 57 22.13 10.58 -6.96
N VAL A 58 23.36 10.21 -6.65
CA VAL A 58 23.69 9.30 -5.56
C VAL A 58 24.71 9.95 -4.66
N LYS A 59 24.41 10.00 -3.37
CA LYS A 59 25.24 10.72 -2.40
C LYS A 59 26.45 9.92 -1.94
N ASP A 60 26.31 8.60 -1.86
CA ASP A 60 27.42 7.72 -1.49
C ASP A 60 28.18 7.19 -2.72
N ASN A 61 29.19 7.96 -3.14
CA ASN A 61 30.08 7.63 -4.27
C ASN A 61 30.95 6.38 -4.06
N LYS A 62 30.85 5.69 -2.92
CA LYS A 62 31.67 4.49 -2.64
C LYS A 62 31.27 3.28 -3.48
N ASN A 63 30.01 3.19 -3.90
CA ASN A 63 29.55 2.05 -4.67
C ASN A 63 29.55 2.38 -6.17
N LYS A 64 30.65 2.02 -6.85
CA LYS A 64 30.85 2.26 -8.30
C LYS A 64 29.72 1.69 -9.17
N LEU A 65 28.96 0.72 -8.66
CA LEU A 65 27.83 0.11 -9.37
C LEU A 65 26.64 1.08 -9.52
N LEU A 66 26.51 2.07 -8.63
CA LEU A 66 25.41 3.04 -8.65
C LEU A 66 25.37 3.85 -9.94
N GLY A 67 26.53 4.16 -10.54
CA GLY A 67 26.62 4.85 -11.83
C GLY A 67 26.47 3.96 -13.08
N LEU A 68 26.37 2.63 -12.92
CA LEU A 68 26.25 1.68 -14.04
C LEU A 68 24.79 1.30 -14.34
N ALA A 69 23.88 1.60 -13.42
CA ALA A 69 22.48 1.26 -13.54
C ALA A 69 21.79 2.24 -14.50
N ASN A 70 21.76 1.89 -15.79
CA ASN A 70 20.91 2.57 -16.76
C ASN A 70 19.46 2.13 -16.55
N VAL A 71 18.56 3.08 -16.31
CA VAL A 71 17.14 2.80 -16.01
C VAL A 71 16.27 3.59 -16.97
N ASP A 72 15.32 2.90 -17.60
CA ASP A 72 14.33 3.54 -18.45
C ASP A 72 13.33 4.37 -17.64
N GLU A 73 12.55 5.20 -18.34
CA GLU A 73 11.58 6.09 -17.69
C GLU A 73 10.44 5.36 -16.98
N LYS A 74 10.21 4.06 -17.21
CA LYS A 74 9.05 3.31 -16.68
C LYS A 74 9.41 2.41 -15.51
N THR A 75 10.70 2.16 -15.30
CA THR A 75 11.20 1.25 -14.27
C THR A 75 11.72 2.04 -13.09
N LEU A 76 11.37 1.64 -11.87
CA LEU A 76 11.93 2.20 -10.64
C LEU A 76 13.41 1.83 -10.49
N PHE A 77 14.24 2.80 -10.11
CA PHE A 77 15.67 2.63 -9.86
C PHE A 77 15.91 1.66 -8.71
N LEU A 78 15.11 1.72 -7.64
CA LEU A 78 15.17 0.78 -6.51
C LEU A 78 15.14 -0.69 -6.99
N ASN A 79 14.22 -1.02 -7.90
CA ASN A 79 14.04 -2.37 -8.44
C ASN A 79 15.24 -2.82 -9.30
N VAL A 80 15.82 -1.92 -10.09
CA VAL A 80 16.99 -2.24 -10.92
C VAL A 80 18.23 -2.42 -10.04
N PHE A 81 18.46 -1.49 -9.12
CA PHE A 81 19.68 -1.49 -8.33
C PHE A 81 19.73 -2.65 -7.33
N ALA A 82 18.61 -2.99 -6.68
CA ALA A 82 18.52 -4.17 -5.80
C ALA A 82 18.88 -5.48 -6.54
N LYS A 83 18.63 -5.56 -7.86
CA LYS A 83 19.02 -6.71 -8.69
C LYS A 83 20.50 -6.71 -9.07
N ILE A 84 21.09 -5.53 -9.27
CA ILE A 84 22.50 -5.36 -9.63
C ILE A 84 23.41 -5.63 -8.43
N ASP A 85 23.08 -5.05 -7.27
CA ASP A 85 23.86 -5.20 -6.04
C ASP A 85 23.02 -5.79 -4.89
N LYS A 86 22.96 -7.12 -4.88
CA LYS A 86 22.25 -7.92 -3.86
C LYS A 86 22.87 -7.82 -2.46
N ASN A 87 24.06 -7.23 -2.32
CA ASN A 87 24.73 -7.07 -1.04
C ASN A 87 24.51 -5.68 -0.45
N ASN A 88 23.87 -4.76 -1.19
CA ASN A 88 23.56 -3.44 -0.68
C ASN A 88 22.39 -3.51 0.30
N GLU A 89 22.67 -3.40 1.59
CA GLU A 89 21.64 -3.53 2.63
C GLU A 89 20.52 -2.49 2.47
N ASP A 90 20.85 -1.23 2.16
CA ASP A 90 19.85 -0.16 2.15
C ASP A 90 18.80 -0.39 1.05
N PHE A 91 19.23 -0.70 -0.18
CA PHE A 91 18.30 -0.96 -1.28
C PHE A 91 17.52 -2.26 -1.09
N ASN A 92 18.18 -3.35 -0.67
CA ASN A 92 17.52 -4.65 -0.54
C ASN A 92 16.48 -4.66 0.58
N ASN A 93 16.74 -3.96 1.70
CA ASN A 93 15.76 -3.85 2.78
C ASN A 93 14.49 -3.11 2.35
N VAL A 94 14.62 -2.00 1.63
CA VAL A 94 13.44 -1.26 1.12
C VAL A 94 12.74 -2.04 0.01
N TYR A 95 13.48 -2.66 -0.90
CA TYR A 95 12.92 -3.50 -1.95
C TYR A 95 12.13 -4.68 -1.38
N ASN A 96 12.71 -5.44 -0.45
CA ASN A 96 12.05 -6.59 0.17
C ASN A 96 10.79 -6.17 0.92
N TRP A 97 10.78 -5.00 1.59
CA TRP A 97 9.58 -4.50 2.23
C TRP A 97 8.40 -4.38 1.27
N PHE A 98 8.62 -3.90 0.03
CA PHE A 98 7.56 -3.86 -0.98
C PHE A 98 7.16 -5.24 -1.49
N ILE A 99 8.11 -6.17 -1.65
CA ILE A 99 7.83 -7.53 -2.13
C ILE A 99 7.05 -8.34 -1.09
N ASP A 100 7.36 -8.15 0.19
CA ASP A 100 6.76 -8.87 1.30
C ASP A 100 5.49 -8.19 1.83
N ALA A 101 5.20 -6.96 1.38
CA ALA A 101 4.00 -6.24 1.75
C ALA A 101 2.75 -6.89 1.16
N ASN A 102 1.82 -7.26 2.04
CA ASN A 102 0.46 -7.59 1.62
C ASN A 102 -0.30 -6.31 1.35
N TYR A 103 -0.92 -6.22 0.17
CA TYR A 103 -1.82 -5.13 -0.18
C TYR A 103 -3.21 -5.66 -0.51
N LEU A 104 -4.21 -4.81 -0.32
CA LEU A 104 -5.59 -5.07 -0.70
C LEU A 104 -5.90 -4.28 -1.97
N ASP A 105 -6.12 -4.97 -3.08
CA ASP A 105 -6.52 -4.32 -4.34
C ASP A 105 -8.03 -4.09 -4.34
N LEU A 106 -8.44 -2.86 -4.03
CA LEU A 106 -9.82 -2.40 -4.07
C LEU A 106 -10.17 -1.73 -5.41
N GLY A 107 -9.57 -2.20 -6.51
CA GLY A 107 -9.88 -1.77 -7.87
C GLY A 107 -10.53 -2.84 -8.74
N ASP A 108 -10.64 -4.09 -8.26
CA ASP A 108 -11.34 -5.19 -8.95
C ASP A 108 -12.75 -5.39 -8.37
N PRO A 109 -13.81 -5.02 -9.13
CA PRO A 109 -15.19 -5.17 -8.68
C PRO A 109 -15.57 -6.61 -8.31
N ASN A 110 -14.96 -7.62 -8.93
CA ASN A 110 -15.27 -9.02 -8.63
C ASN A 110 -14.67 -9.43 -7.28
N PHE A 111 -13.40 -9.06 -7.04
CA PHE A 111 -12.74 -9.29 -5.77
C PHE A 111 -13.45 -8.54 -4.64
N GLU A 112 -13.77 -7.26 -4.85
CA GLU A 112 -14.51 -6.43 -3.89
C GLU A 112 -15.88 -7.03 -3.57
N ASN A 113 -16.65 -7.46 -4.58
CA ASN A 113 -17.94 -8.11 -4.36
C ASN A 113 -17.79 -9.42 -3.57
N ALA A 114 -16.79 -10.24 -3.87
CA ALA A 114 -16.54 -11.47 -3.13
C ALA A 114 -16.19 -11.20 -1.66
N LEU A 115 -15.34 -10.19 -1.40
CA LEU A 115 -14.98 -9.75 -0.06
C LEU A 115 -16.20 -9.21 0.71
N ASN A 116 -16.96 -8.32 0.09
CA ASN A 116 -18.17 -7.70 0.67
C ASN A 116 -19.22 -8.75 1.01
N ASN A 117 -19.48 -9.70 0.12
CA ASN A 117 -20.44 -10.79 0.37
C ASN A 117 -19.99 -11.64 1.56
N ARG A 118 -18.70 -12.00 1.64
CA ARG A 118 -18.17 -12.80 2.75
C ARG A 118 -18.29 -12.09 4.09
N ILE A 119 -17.94 -10.80 4.15
CA ILE A 119 -18.06 -9.99 5.36
C ILE A 119 -19.52 -9.91 5.77
N SER A 120 -20.41 -9.59 4.83
CA SER A 120 -21.82 -9.39 5.12
C SER A 120 -22.54 -10.66 5.56
N LEU A 121 -22.21 -11.82 4.97
CA LEU A 121 -22.70 -13.12 5.45
C LEU A 121 -22.28 -13.38 6.89
N LYS A 122 -21.03 -13.07 7.26
CA LYS A 122 -20.55 -13.25 8.63
C LYS A 122 -21.28 -12.34 9.62
N ILE A 123 -21.65 -11.12 9.21
CA ILE A 123 -22.49 -10.21 10.03
C ILE A 123 -23.87 -10.81 10.31
N ILE A 124 -24.44 -11.54 9.36
CA ILE A 124 -25.74 -12.23 9.51
C ILE A 124 -25.61 -13.48 10.40
N GLU A 125 -24.60 -14.31 10.14
CA GLU A 125 -24.46 -15.64 10.75
C GLU A 125 -23.93 -15.61 12.18
N ASP A 126 -23.05 -14.66 12.49
CA ASP A 126 -22.30 -14.63 13.74
C ASP A 126 -22.62 -13.35 14.53
N LYS A 127 -23.54 -13.51 15.49
CA LYS A 127 -23.95 -12.44 16.40
C LYS A 127 -22.76 -11.88 17.20
N LYS A 128 -21.82 -12.72 17.62
CA LYS A 128 -20.65 -12.28 18.38
C LYS A 128 -19.73 -11.43 17.51
N TYR A 129 -19.49 -11.87 16.27
CA TYR A 129 -18.73 -11.08 15.29
C TYR A 129 -19.39 -9.71 15.04
N LYS A 130 -20.72 -9.66 14.88
CA LYS A 130 -21.45 -8.39 14.72
C LYS A 130 -21.30 -7.46 15.92
N GLU A 131 -21.37 -7.98 17.14
CA GLU A 131 -21.18 -7.21 18.37
C GLU A 131 -19.74 -6.68 18.52
N GLU A 132 -18.73 -7.51 18.21
CA GLU A 132 -17.31 -7.11 18.22
C GLU A 132 -17.03 -6.06 17.14
N LEU A 133 -17.60 -6.22 15.94
CA LEU A 133 -17.48 -5.25 14.86
C LEU A 133 -18.10 -3.90 15.23
N LEU A 134 -19.30 -3.89 15.82
CA LEU A 134 -19.94 -2.66 16.29
C LEU A 134 -19.09 -1.98 17.36
N LYS A 135 -18.53 -2.76 18.31
CA LYS A 135 -17.64 -2.22 19.34
C LYS A 135 -16.38 -1.59 18.73
N PHE A 136 -15.81 -2.22 17.72
CA PHE A 136 -14.66 -1.69 16.98
C PHE A 136 -15.01 -0.40 16.24
N ILE A 137 -16.13 -0.35 15.51
CA ILE A 137 -16.56 0.87 14.80
C ILE A 137 -16.78 2.03 15.80
N LYS A 138 -17.39 1.75 16.95
CA LYS A 138 -17.59 2.73 18.04
C LYS A 138 -16.29 3.32 18.61
N THR A 139 -15.12 2.70 18.40
CA THR A 139 -13.85 3.31 18.82
C THR A 139 -13.41 4.45 17.90
N PHE A 140 -13.92 4.50 16.66
CA PHE A 140 -13.66 5.58 15.70
C PHE A 140 -14.77 6.63 15.72
N ASP A 141 -16.03 6.18 15.79
CA ASP A 141 -17.20 7.07 15.85
C ASP A 141 -18.21 6.54 16.87
N ALA A 142 -18.27 7.21 18.02
CA ALA A 142 -19.14 6.84 19.12
C ALA A 142 -20.64 7.12 18.84
N THR A 143 -20.96 7.87 17.78
CA THR A 143 -22.36 8.20 17.42
C THR A 143 -23.06 7.08 16.68
N ILE A 144 -22.32 6.12 16.12
CA ILE A 144 -22.87 4.95 15.43
C ILE A 144 -23.40 3.99 16.49
N ASP A 145 -24.71 3.80 16.58
CA ASP A 145 -25.34 2.97 17.59
C ASP A 145 -25.53 1.52 17.18
N SER A 146 -25.66 1.26 15.88
CA SER A 146 -25.98 -0.07 15.36
C SER A 146 -25.51 -0.32 13.93
N ILE A 147 -25.44 -1.61 13.59
CA ILE A 147 -25.22 -2.09 12.22
C ILE A 147 -26.53 -2.74 11.76
N ASN A 148 -27.22 -2.07 10.84
CA ASN A 148 -28.40 -2.57 10.19
C ASN A 148 -28.02 -3.36 8.94
N ILE A 149 -28.73 -4.46 8.72
CA ILE A 149 -28.50 -5.36 7.59
C ILE A 149 -29.83 -5.70 6.92
N SER A 150 -29.83 -5.68 5.60
CA SER A 150 -30.95 -6.11 4.77
C SER A 150 -30.41 -6.93 3.60
N PRO A 151 -30.69 -8.23 3.52
CA PRO A 151 -31.54 -9.05 4.39
C PRO A 151 -30.96 -9.30 5.80
N ASN A 152 -31.81 -9.59 6.79
CA ASN A 152 -31.37 -9.74 8.19
C ASN A 152 -31.11 -11.20 8.60
N SER A 153 -31.45 -12.15 7.73
CA SER A 153 -31.33 -13.59 7.98
C SER A 153 -30.91 -14.35 6.73
N LEU A 154 -30.34 -15.54 6.93
CA LEU A 154 -29.95 -16.42 5.82
C LEU A 154 -31.15 -16.90 4.99
N GLU A 155 -32.33 -17.02 5.59
CA GLU A 155 -33.55 -17.43 4.87
C GLU A 155 -34.01 -16.34 3.91
N GLU A 156 -34.03 -15.09 4.37
CA GLU A 156 -34.34 -13.94 3.51
C GLU A 156 -33.29 -13.76 2.41
N LEU A 157 -32.01 -14.02 2.72
CA LEU A 157 -30.93 -13.94 1.73
C LEU A 157 -31.15 -14.88 0.54
N LYS A 158 -31.62 -16.11 0.78
CA LYS A 158 -31.93 -17.09 -0.29
C LYS A 158 -32.99 -16.59 -1.29
N ASN A 159 -33.82 -15.65 -0.86
CA ASN A 159 -34.88 -15.05 -1.69
C ASN A 159 -34.41 -13.77 -2.41
N THR A 160 -33.13 -13.43 -2.31
CA THR A 160 -32.50 -12.28 -2.99
C THR A 160 -31.36 -12.74 -3.89
N ASN A 161 -30.76 -11.81 -4.64
CA ASN A 161 -29.57 -12.09 -5.46
C ASN A 161 -28.28 -12.29 -4.63
N GLY A 162 -28.39 -12.65 -3.35
CA GLY A 162 -27.25 -12.87 -2.44
C GLY A 162 -26.54 -11.57 -1.99
N VAL A 163 -27.14 -10.41 -2.26
CA VAL A 163 -26.58 -9.11 -1.89
C VAL A 163 -27.12 -8.69 -0.53
N VAL A 164 -26.21 -8.41 0.41
CA VAL A 164 -26.53 -7.84 1.72
C VAL A 164 -26.19 -6.36 1.70
N LYS A 165 -27.17 -5.52 2.03
CA LYS A 165 -26.94 -4.11 2.33
C LYS A 165 -26.60 -3.97 3.80
N VAL A 166 -25.54 -3.22 4.07
CA VAL A 166 -25.09 -2.87 5.43
C VAL A 166 -25.24 -1.35 5.59
N GLU A 167 -25.92 -0.93 6.64
CA GLU A 167 -26.14 0.47 6.99
C GLU A 167 -25.68 0.71 8.44
N LEU A 168 -24.87 1.75 8.65
CA LEU A 168 -24.46 2.20 9.97
C LEU A 168 -25.44 3.29 10.42
N VAL A 169 -26.02 3.13 11.61
CA VAL A 169 -27.02 4.04 12.19
C VAL A 169 -26.60 4.44 13.57
#